data_AF-A0A409V6H9-F1
#
_entry.id   AF-A0A409V6H9-F1
#
_cell.length_a   1.000
_cell.length_b   1.000
_cell.length_c   1.000
_cell.angle_alpha   90.00
_cell.angle_beta   90.00
_cell.angle_gamma   90.00
#
_symmetry.space_group_name_H-M   'P 1'
#
loop_
_entity.id
_entity.type
_entity.pdbx_description
1 polymer ?
#
loop_
_entity_poly.entity_id
_entity_poly.type
_entity_poly.pdbx_seq_one_letter_code
_entity_poly.pdbx_strand_id
1 'polypeptide(L)'
;LISAKLVQVGNNMPSSPDSSSDSSAGSPHHTFDGPNIEAENCLPGVIMANTAKYAKFMFQLSDLGCSLQVPKLRDTARTLLKLMPADSHTVDRLCNICNENTRSDTTLSQQLEIMFFNSSPTEALYNIEVAYSLLMPANDPMSEDAFKFQYNYVKSGGVQLALNMLTKNNFLPTADLPTRRSAYVTVMKICKIMLTTVLNAKLQVVIDACNADPQSPNVTQQEHSHAVLIQQALQFIPNQQSEIMTKNVAMRLGQHLTDQALLFIPNQQSEIMTKNVAMRLGQHLTDQ
;
A
#
# COMPACT_ATOMS: atom_id res chain seq x y z
N LEU A 1 -22.34 -22.86 -9.31
CA LEU A 1 -22.71 -21.52 -8.83
C LEU A 1 -23.99 -21.65 -8.02
N ILE A 2 -23.88 -21.58 -6.70
CA ILE A 2 -25.04 -21.59 -5.79
C ILE A 2 -25.14 -20.18 -5.23
N SER A 3 -26.19 -19.45 -5.59
CA SER A 3 -26.48 -18.12 -5.07
C SER A 3 -27.57 -18.26 -4.03
N ALA A 4 -27.24 -18.00 -2.76
CA ALA A 4 -28.20 -17.99 -1.67
C ALA A 4 -28.46 -16.54 -1.26
N LYS A 5 -29.73 -16.12 -1.33
CA LYS A 5 -30.17 -14.78 -0.91
C LYS A 5 -30.55 -14.83 0.56
N LEU A 6 -29.75 -14.20 1.43
CA LEU A 6 -30.10 -13.98 2.83
C LEU A 6 -31.19 -12.91 2.89
N VAL A 7 -32.39 -13.30 3.34
CA VAL A 7 -33.47 -12.37 3.69
C VAL A 7 -33.47 -12.22 5.21
N GLN A 8 -33.37 -10.98 5.68
CA GLN A 8 -33.47 -10.67 7.10
C GLN A 8 -34.94 -10.77 7.52
N VAL A 9 -35.25 -11.71 8.43
CA VAL A 9 -36.55 -11.79 9.09
C VAL A 9 -36.68 -10.56 9.97
N GLY A 10 -37.56 -9.63 9.59
CA GLY A 10 -37.85 -8.45 10.38
C GLY A 10 -38.49 -8.84 11.72
N ASN A 11 -37.86 -8.43 12.82
CA ASN A 11 -38.49 -8.43 14.14
C ASN A 11 -39.54 -7.32 14.19
N ASN A 12 -40.73 -7.56 13.65
CA ASN A 12 -41.91 -6.76 13.97
C ASN A 12 -42.66 -7.43 15.12
N MET A 13 -42.56 -6.82 16.29
CA MET A 13 -43.41 -7.07 17.46
C MET A 13 -44.87 -6.78 17.06
N PRO A 14 -45.85 -7.69 17.29
CA PRO A 14 -47.23 -7.45 16.90
C PRO A 14 -47.89 -6.49 17.91
N SER A 15 -48.21 -5.29 17.46
CA SER A 15 -49.19 -4.40 18.10
C SER A 15 -50.53 -4.59 17.40
N SER A 16 -51.60 -4.62 18.19
CA SER A 16 -52.98 -5.02 17.86
C SER A 16 -53.61 -4.40 16.60
N PRO A 17 -54.66 -5.05 16.04
CA PRO A 17 -55.28 -4.64 14.78
C PRO A 17 -56.43 -3.67 15.03
N ASP A 18 -56.45 -2.53 14.33
CA ASP A 18 -57.71 -2.00 13.83
C ASP A 18 -57.55 -0.93 12.75
N SER A 19 -58.54 -0.89 11.86
CA SER A 19 -58.81 0.13 10.83
C SER A 19 -57.95 0.16 9.57
N SER A 20 -58.50 -0.47 8.54
CA SER A 20 -58.29 -0.18 7.13
C SER A 20 -58.73 1.26 6.79
N SER A 21 -57.83 2.03 6.19
CA SER A 21 -58.20 3.17 5.36
C SER A 21 -57.30 3.21 4.13
N ASP A 22 -57.96 2.97 3.01
CA ASP A 22 -57.46 3.06 1.65
C ASP A 22 -57.00 4.50 1.38
N SER A 23 -55.69 4.70 1.28
CA SER A 23 -55.09 5.92 0.76
C SER A 23 -53.87 5.51 -0.02
N SER A 24 -54.11 5.26 -1.31
CA SER A 24 -53.10 5.19 -2.37
C SER A 24 -52.46 6.58 -2.55
N ALA A 25 -51.71 7.03 -1.55
CA ALA A 25 -50.69 8.06 -1.73
C ALA A 25 -49.40 7.33 -2.11
N GLY A 26 -48.81 7.76 -3.22
CA GLY A 26 -47.77 7.05 -3.98
C GLY A 26 -46.78 6.30 -3.09
N SER A 27 -46.53 5.04 -3.48
CA SER A 27 -45.38 4.27 -3.04
C SER A 27 -44.19 5.21 -2.90
N PRO A 28 -43.48 5.25 -1.75
CA PRO A 28 -42.33 6.12 -1.62
C PRO A 28 -41.38 5.73 -2.75
N HIS A 29 -41.26 6.64 -3.70
CA HIS A 29 -40.27 6.57 -4.73
C HIS A 29 -38.95 6.78 -4.01
N HIS A 30 -38.17 5.73 -3.81
CA HIS A 30 -36.72 5.79 -3.81
C HIS A 30 -36.22 4.37 -4.08
N THR A 31 -36.04 4.04 -5.37
CA THR A 31 -34.72 4.07 -6.02
C THR A 31 -33.70 3.31 -5.17
N PHE A 32 -33.31 2.13 -5.66
CA PHE A 32 -32.12 1.40 -5.26
C PHE A 32 -30.86 2.22 -5.62
N ASP A 33 -30.77 3.42 -5.06
CA ASP A 33 -29.81 4.46 -5.42
C ASP A 33 -28.58 4.31 -4.54
N GLY A 34 -27.69 3.38 -4.94
CA GLY A 34 -26.35 3.26 -4.41
C GLY A 34 -26.22 2.93 -2.90
N PRO A 35 -24.98 2.77 -2.41
CA PRO A 35 -24.73 2.75 -0.98
C PRO A 35 -25.18 4.07 -0.36
N ASN A 36 -25.94 4.01 0.73
CA ASN A 36 -26.30 5.21 1.49
C ASN A 36 -25.06 5.75 2.22
N ILE A 37 -24.34 6.65 1.56
CA ILE A 37 -23.09 7.25 2.05
C ILE A 37 -23.27 7.90 3.43
N GLU A 38 -24.41 8.52 3.68
CA GLU A 38 -24.71 9.14 4.97
C GLU A 38 -24.81 8.09 6.08
N ALA A 39 -25.45 6.96 5.80
CA ALA A 39 -25.51 5.83 6.72
C ALA A 39 -24.13 5.17 6.92
N GLU A 40 -23.31 5.05 5.88
CA GLU A 40 -21.93 4.54 5.99
C GLU A 40 -21.05 5.45 6.86
N ASN A 41 -21.18 6.77 6.73
CA ASN A 41 -20.46 7.74 7.55
C ASN A 41 -20.83 7.67 9.04
N CYS A 42 -22.01 7.11 9.36
CA CYS A 42 -22.46 6.91 10.74
C CYS A 42 -21.94 5.61 11.37
N LEU A 43 -21.23 4.76 10.62
CA LEU A 43 -20.70 3.51 11.16
C LEU A 43 -19.65 3.80 12.24
N PRO A 44 -19.66 3.08 13.38
CA PRO A 44 -18.72 3.32 14.48
C PRO A 44 -17.25 3.27 14.03
N GLY A 45 -16.90 2.35 13.13
CA GLY A 45 -15.55 2.25 12.58
C GLY A 45 -15.11 3.48 11.79
N VAL A 46 -16.03 4.05 11.00
CA VAL A 46 -15.78 5.26 10.20
C VAL A 46 -15.61 6.48 11.11
N ILE A 47 -16.48 6.63 12.10
CA ILE A 47 -16.38 7.70 13.10
C ILE A 47 -15.05 7.61 13.87
N MET A 48 -14.63 6.40 14.25
CA MET A 48 -13.36 6.19 14.93
C MET A 48 -12.15 6.52 14.04
N ALA A 49 -12.16 6.14 12.77
CA ALA A 49 -11.09 6.45 11.81
C ALA A 49 -10.99 7.94 11.45
N ASN A 50 -12.06 8.71 11.69
CA ASN A 50 -12.05 10.16 11.53
C ASN A 50 -11.52 10.91 12.77
N THR A 51 -11.14 10.20 13.84
CA THR A 51 -10.58 10.82 15.04
C THR A 51 -9.28 10.12 15.45
N ALA A 52 -8.13 10.75 15.15
CA ALA A 52 -6.79 10.21 15.37
C ALA A 52 -6.53 9.61 16.77
N LYS A 53 -7.24 10.10 17.79
CA LYS A 53 -7.13 9.60 19.17
C LYS A 53 -7.44 8.10 19.29
N TYR A 54 -8.36 7.55 18.47
CA TYR A 54 -8.75 6.14 18.56
C TYR A 54 -7.69 5.23 17.96
N ALA A 55 -7.15 5.57 16.79
CA ALA A 55 -6.02 4.84 16.21
C ALA A 55 -4.81 4.85 17.16
N LYS A 56 -4.46 6.04 17.69
CA LYS A 56 -3.38 6.20 18.67
C LYS A 56 -3.59 5.36 19.93
N PHE A 57 -4.81 5.32 20.47
CA PHE A 57 -5.14 4.47 21.61
C PHE A 57 -4.92 2.98 21.28
N MET A 58 -5.32 2.51 20.09
CA MET A 58 -5.10 1.13 19.68
C MET A 58 -3.61 0.81 19.47
N PHE A 59 -2.80 1.76 19.00
CA PHE A 59 -1.34 1.59 18.93
C PHE A 59 -0.76 1.39 20.32
N GLN A 60 -1.12 2.26 21.28
CA GLN A 60 -0.68 2.16 22.67
C GLN A 60 -1.10 0.84 23.32
N LEU A 61 -2.35 0.41 23.08
CA LEU A 61 -2.87 -0.84 23.63
C LEU A 61 -2.15 -2.06 23.04
N SER A 62 -1.87 -2.02 21.74
CA SER A 62 -1.14 -3.07 21.04
C SER A 62 0.32 -3.16 21.51
N ASP A 63 1.01 -2.02 21.59
CA ASP A 63 2.39 -1.95 22.07
C ASP A 63 2.51 -2.37 23.54
N LEU A 64 1.52 -2.02 24.38
CA LEU A 64 1.43 -2.52 25.76
C LEU A 64 1.26 -4.04 25.79
N GLY A 65 0.43 -4.59 24.89
CA GLY A 65 0.30 -6.04 24.70
C GLY A 65 1.62 -6.71 24.31
N CYS A 66 2.42 -6.07 23.45
CA CYS A 66 3.78 -6.52 23.13
C CYS A 66 4.70 -6.47 24.37
N SER A 67 4.74 -5.35 25.09
CA SER A 67 5.65 -5.16 26.22
C SER A 67 5.35 -6.09 27.39
N LEU A 68 4.07 -6.33 27.67
CA LEU A 68 3.61 -7.23 28.72
C LEU A 68 3.58 -8.71 28.29
N GLN A 69 3.94 -9.01 27.04
CA GLN A 69 3.85 -10.35 26.45
C GLN A 69 2.44 -10.95 26.59
N VAL A 70 1.41 -10.16 26.30
CA VAL A 70 0.00 -10.57 26.28
C VAL A 70 -0.51 -10.56 24.83
N PRO A 71 -0.33 -11.67 24.07
CA PRO A 71 -0.75 -11.77 22.67
C PRO A 71 -2.19 -11.36 22.43
N LYS A 72 -3.12 -11.79 23.29
CA LYS A 72 -4.54 -11.50 23.15
C LYS A 72 -4.83 -9.99 23.13
N LEU A 73 -4.14 -9.20 23.96
CA LEU A 73 -4.32 -7.75 24.01
C LEU A 73 -3.81 -7.09 22.71
N ARG A 74 -2.59 -7.46 22.32
CA ARG A 74 -1.95 -7.01 21.07
C ARG A 74 -2.82 -7.32 19.84
N ASP A 75 -3.23 -8.57 19.71
CA ASP A 75 -3.92 -9.07 18.53
C ASP A 75 -5.35 -8.52 18.44
N THR A 76 -6.03 -8.32 19.58
CA THR A 76 -7.37 -7.72 19.60
C THR A 76 -7.31 -6.24 19.19
N ALA A 77 -6.37 -5.46 19.73
CA ALA A 77 -6.19 -4.06 19.34
C ALA A 77 -5.92 -3.91 17.84
N ARG A 78 -5.09 -4.79 17.27
CA ARG A 78 -4.80 -4.83 15.83
C ARG A 78 -6.00 -5.28 14.99
N THR A 79 -6.77 -6.24 15.48
CA THR A 79 -7.99 -6.69 14.79
C THR A 79 -8.98 -5.53 14.68
N LEU A 80 -9.16 -4.74 15.75
CA LEU A 80 -9.99 -3.54 15.71
C LEU A 80 -9.47 -2.51 14.69
N LEU A 81 -8.16 -2.27 14.65
CA LEU A 81 -7.54 -1.40 13.63
C LEU A 81 -7.83 -1.86 12.19
N LYS A 82 -7.88 -3.18 11.95
CA LYS A 82 -8.16 -3.76 10.63
C LYS A 82 -9.63 -3.77 10.24
N LEU A 83 -10.54 -3.64 11.21
CA LEU A 83 -11.98 -3.53 10.96
C LEU A 83 -12.41 -2.10 10.66
N MET A 84 -11.64 -1.12 11.12
CA MET A 84 -11.84 0.29 10.78
C MET A 84 -11.27 0.57 9.38
N PRO A 85 -11.84 1.52 8.63
CA PRO A 85 -11.13 2.09 7.48
C PRO A 85 -9.82 2.75 7.94
N ALA A 86 -8.92 3.02 7.00
CA ALA A 86 -7.68 3.71 7.31
C ALA A 86 -7.97 5.07 7.98
N ASP A 87 -7.22 5.38 9.03
CA ASP A 87 -7.32 6.62 9.78
C ASP A 87 -7.05 7.80 8.84
N SER A 88 -8.04 8.68 8.75
CA SER A 88 -8.04 9.84 7.84
C SER A 88 -6.80 10.70 8.02
N HIS A 89 -6.37 10.95 9.26
CA HIS A 89 -5.17 11.74 9.53
C HIS A 89 -3.89 11.08 9.03
N THR A 90 -3.78 9.75 9.15
CA THR A 90 -2.64 8.98 8.64
C THR A 90 -2.60 9.02 7.11
N VAL A 91 -3.76 8.85 6.46
CA VAL A 91 -3.91 8.95 5.01
C VAL A 91 -3.54 10.36 4.53
N ASP A 92 -4.14 11.39 5.13
CA ASP A 92 -3.88 12.79 4.79
C ASP A 92 -2.41 13.15 4.98
N ARG A 93 -1.79 12.69 6.08
CA ARG A 93 -0.37 12.93 6.33
C ARG A 93 0.52 12.30 5.27
N LEU A 94 0.28 11.03 4.91
CA LEU A 94 1.02 10.35 3.83
C LEU A 94 0.85 11.09 2.49
N CYS A 95 -0.38 11.42 2.13
CA CYS A 95 -0.69 12.15 0.91
C CYS A 95 -0.02 13.52 0.88
N ASN A 96 -0.09 14.30 1.97
CA ASN A 96 0.51 15.63 2.06
C ASN A 96 2.04 15.57 1.94
N ILE A 97 2.69 14.68 2.68
CA ILE A 97 4.15 14.49 2.58
C ILE A 97 4.55 14.17 1.14
N CYS A 98 3.80 13.29 0.47
CA CYS A 98 4.11 12.90 -0.91
C CYS A 98 3.85 14.03 -1.91
N ASN A 99 2.78 14.80 -1.72
CA ASN A 99 2.41 15.93 -2.58
C ASN A 99 3.36 17.14 -2.41
N GLU A 100 3.93 17.33 -1.21
CA GLU A 100 4.87 18.41 -0.94
C GLU A 100 6.27 18.09 -1.47
N ASN A 101 6.73 16.85 -1.31
CA ASN A 101 8.09 16.47 -1.73
C ASN A 101 8.24 16.32 -3.24
N THR A 102 7.16 16.33 -4.03
CA THR A 102 7.29 16.45 -5.50
C THR A 102 7.76 17.84 -5.94
N ARG A 103 7.70 18.83 -5.04
CA ARG A 103 8.19 20.20 -5.28
C ARG A 103 9.64 20.42 -4.84
N SER A 104 10.25 19.44 -4.18
CA SER A 104 11.63 19.49 -3.71
C SER A 104 12.52 18.55 -4.53
N ASP A 105 13.79 18.92 -4.73
CA ASP A 105 14.78 18.06 -5.42
C ASP A 105 15.34 16.95 -4.49
N THR A 106 14.73 16.71 -3.33
CA THR A 106 15.22 15.76 -2.34
C THR A 106 14.84 14.34 -2.72
N THR A 107 15.82 13.45 -2.82
CA THR A 107 15.67 12.04 -3.24
C THR A 107 14.88 11.17 -2.24
N LEU A 108 14.89 11.52 -0.96
CA LEU A 108 14.11 10.86 0.09
C LEU A 108 13.52 11.90 1.06
N SER A 109 12.19 11.90 1.19
CA SER A 109 11.52 12.72 2.19
C SER A 109 11.86 12.24 3.61
N GLN A 110 12.49 13.12 4.40
CA GLN A 110 12.79 12.86 5.81
C GLN A 110 11.50 12.64 6.63
N GLN A 111 10.44 13.40 6.32
CA GLN A 111 9.15 13.24 7.00
C GLN A 111 8.54 11.87 6.71
N LEU A 112 8.67 11.40 5.47
CA LEU A 112 8.25 10.06 5.09
C LEU A 112 9.07 9.02 5.86
N GLU A 113 10.40 9.14 5.91
CA GLU A 113 11.22 8.19 6.68
C GLU A 113 10.84 8.14 8.17
N ILE A 114 10.59 9.30 8.80
CA ILE A 114 10.15 9.38 10.21
C ILE A 114 8.82 8.64 10.45
N MET A 115 7.88 8.65 9.50
CA MET A 115 6.61 7.91 9.67
C MET A 115 6.81 6.40 9.80
N PHE A 116 7.84 5.85 9.16
CA PHE A 116 8.07 4.40 9.09
C PHE A 116 9.16 3.93 10.08
N PHE A 117 10.10 4.81 10.42
CA PHE A 117 11.15 4.60 11.42
C PHE A 117 10.83 5.35 12.72
N ASN A 118 9.70 4.99 13.33
CA ASN A 118 9.25 5.56 14.60
C ASN A 118 9.44 4.57 15.77
N SER A 119 9.21 5.05 17.00
CA SER A 119 9.42 4.28 18.23
C SER A 119 8.31 3.27 18.55
N SER A 120 7.14 3.38 17.94
CA SER A 120 5.99 2.48 18.13
C SER A 120 5.97 1.42 17.02
N PRO A 121 6.28 0.15 17.34
CA PRO A 121 6.19 -0.93 16.38
C PRO A 121 4.81 -1.07 15.72
N THR A 122 3.74 -0.83 16.49
CA THR A 122 2.38 -0.93 15.97
C THR A 122 2.04 0.24 15.05
N GLU A 123 2.41 1.47 15.40
CA GLU A 123 2.19 2.64 14.53
C GLU A 123 2.98 2.50 13.22
N ALA A 124 4.24 2.09 13.29
CA ALA A 124 5.04 1.80 12.10
C ALA A 124 4.40 0.72 11.21
N LEU A 125 3.97 -0.41 11.79
CA LEU A 125 3.24 -1.45 11.06
C LEU A 125 1.97 -0.91 10.39
N TYR A 126 1.18 -0.14 11.12
CA TYR A 126 -0.06 0.46 10.61
C TYR A 126 0.22 1.40 9.44
N ASN A 127 1.21 2.30 9.57
CA ASN A 127 1.61 3.22 8.50
C ASN A 127 2.04 2.48 7.24
N ILE A 128 2.74 1.34 7.38
CA ILE A 128 3.12 0.48 6.24
C ILE A 128 1.89 -0.15 5.58
N GLU A 129 0.95 -0.67 6.38
CA GLU A 129 -0.30 -1.26 5.87
C GLU A 129 -1.18 -0.21 5.15
N VAL A 130 -1.28 1.01 5.69
CA VAL A 130 -1.98 2.13 5.05
C VAL A 130 -1.28 2.59 3.77
N ALA A 131 0.05 2.73 3.79
CA ALA A 131 0.78 3.09 2.57
C ALA A 131 0.58 2.04 1.47
N TYR A 132 0.59 0.75 1.81
CA TYR A 132 0.30 -0.30 0.85
C TYR A 132 -1.14 -0.26 0.33
N SER A 133 -2.14 0.05 1.16
CA SER A 133 -3.53 0.17 0.71
C SER A 133 -3.75 1.37 -0.22
N LEU A 134 -2.97 2.44 -0.08
CA LEU A 134 -2.98 3.57 -1.00
C LEU A 134 -2.22 3.27 -2.31
N LEU A 135 -1.16 2.46 -2.25
CA LEU A 135 -0.44 2.00 -3.44
C LEU A 135 -1.25 1.00 -4.26
N MET A 136 -2.00 0.11 -3.59
CA MET A 136 -2.81 -0.94 -4.21
C MET A 136 -4.22 -0.97 -3.59
N PRO A 137 -5.07 0.03 -3.88
CA PRO A 137 -6.42 0.09 -3.33
C PRO A 137 -7.27 -1.08 -3.83
N ALA A 138 -8.11 -1.65 -2.97
CA ALA A 138 -8.90 -2.84 -3.32
C ALA A 138 -9.93 -2.60 -4.43
N ASN A 139 -10.39 -1.36 -4.61
CA ASN A 139 -11.42 -1.01 -5.58
C ASN A 139 -10.82 -0.86 -7.00
N ASP A 140 -9.93 0.11 -7.20
CA ASP A 140 -9.29 0.35 -8.50
C ASP A 140 -7.85 0.88 -8.36
N PRO A 141 -6.83 0.00 -8.36
CA PRO A 141 -5.42 0.38 -8.36
C PRO A 141 -4.94 1.10 -9.62
N MET A 142 -5.71 1.11 -10.72
CA MET A 142 -5.36 1.77 -11.97
C MET A 142 -6.11 3.10 -12.18
N SER A 143 -6.89 3.54 -11.19
CA SER A 143 -7.54 4.87 -11.21
C SER A 143 -6.53 6.02 -11.21
N GLU A 144 -6.96 7.20 -11.67
CA GLU A 144 -6.12 8.41 -11.66
C GLU A 144 -5.74 8.85 -10.23
N ASP A 145 -6.65 8.69 -9.27
CA ASP A 145 -6.39 9.02 -7.87
C ASP A 145 -5.32 8.10 -7.26
N ALA A 146 -5.40 6.79 -7.53
CA ALA A 146 -4.38 5.83 -7.12
C ALA A 146 -3.05 6.15 -7.79
N PHE A 147 -3.06 6.41 -9.10
CA PHE A 147 -1.86 6.77 -9.85
C PHE A 147 -1.18 8.02 -9.30
N LYS A 148 -1.94 9.07 -8.95
CA LYS A 148 -1.41 10.30 -8.34
C LYS A 148 -0.65 10.00 -7.05
N PHE A 149 -1.22 9.22 -6.14
CA PHE A 149 -0.52 8.83 -4.91
C PHE A 149 0.71 7.97 -5.21
N GLN A 150 0.57 6.93 -6.04
CA GLN A 150 1.67 6.03 -6.41
C GLN A 150 2.85 6.80 -7.01
N TYR A 151 2.59 7.71 -7.95
CA TYR A 151 3.60 8.55 -8.59
C TYR A 151 4.31 9.44 -7.56
N ASN A 152 3.53 10.15 -6.74
CA ASN A 152 4.07 11.06 -5.72
C ASN A 152 4.86 10.31 -4.63
N TYR A 153 4.43 9.10 -4.26
CA TYR A 153 5.13 8.24 -3.32
C TYR A 153 6.50 7.82 -3.85
N VAL A 154 6.58 7.41 -5.12
CA VAL A 154 7.87 7.06 -5.77
C VAL A 154 8.77 8.30 -5.86
N LYS A 155 8.21 9.45 -6.26
CA LYS A 155 8.91 10.74 -6.27
C LYS A 155 9.44 11.18 -4.92
N SER A 156 8.76 10.78 -3.85
CA SER A 156 9.14 11.10 -2.46
C SER A 156 10.19 10.17 -1.84
N GLY A 157 10.78 9.28 -2.65
CA GLY A 157 11.79 8.32 -2.21
C GLY A 157 11.22 6.98 -1.75
N GLY A 158 9.99 6.64 -2.15
CA GLY A 158 9.33 5.39 -1.77
C GLY A 158 10.14 4.12 -2.06
N VAL A 159 10.92 4.10 -3.14
CA VAL A 159 11.85 3.00 -3.47
C VAL A 159 12.94 2.87 -2.42
N GLN A 160 13.64 3.97 -2.11
CA GLN A 160 14.73 3.98 -1.14
C GLN A 160 14.21 3.68 0.27
N LEU A 161 13.03 4.19 0.62
CA LEU A 161 12.38 3.91 1.90
C LEU A 161 12.09 2.41 2.07
N ALA A 162 11.52 1.78 1.05
CA ALA A 162 11.22 0.35 1.07
C ALA A 162 12.50 -0.49 1.21
N LEU A 163 13.58 -0.13 0.51
CA LEU A 163 14.90 -0.76 0.66
C LEU A 163 15.50 -0.51 2.05
N ASN A 164 15.39 0.71 2.59
CA ASN A 164 15.87 1.04 3.93
C ASN A 164 15.19 0.16 4.98
N MET A 165 13.89 -0.08 4.88
CA MET A 165 13.16 -0.97 5.79
C MET A 165 13.65 -2.43 5.74
N LEU A 166 14.12 -2.92 4.59
CA LEU A 166 14.69 -4.27 4.46
C LEU A 166 16.15 -4.37 4.90
N THR A 167 16.91 -3.27 4.81
CA THR A 167 18.38 -3.33 4.88
C THR A 167 18.96 -2.67 6.13
N LYS A 168 18.34 -1.60 6.63
CA LYS A 168 18.79 -0.94 7.86
C LYS A 168 18.51 -1.85 9.06
N ASN A 169 19.45 -1.89 9.98
CA ASN A 169 19.41 -2.70 11.21
C ASN A 169 18.57 -2.06 12.33
N ASN A 170 18.11 -0.83 12.15
CA ASN A 170 17.30 -0.08 13.11
C ASN A 170 15.81 -0.04 12.75
N PHE A 171 15.35 -0.82 11.77
CA PHE A 171 13.93 -0.92 11.45
C PHE A 171 13.22 -1.84 12.46
N LEU A 172 12.18 -1.33 13.12
CA LEU A 172 11.38 -2.04 14.14
C LEU A 172 12.24 -2.69 15.26
N PRO A 173 13.11 -1.93 15.96
CA PRO A 173 14.11 -2.50 16.86
C PRO A 173 13.51 -3.16 18.11
N THR A 174 12.33 -2.72 18.55
CA THR A 174 11.64 -3.18 19.76
C THR A 174 10.44 -4.09 19.47
N ALA A 175 10.19 -4.42 18.20
CA ALA A 175 9.02 -5.19 17.79
C ALA A 175 9.13 -6.66 18.21
N ASP A 176 8.03 -7.28 18.65
CA ASP A 176 7.93 -8.72 18.82
C ASP A 176 7.83 -9.44 17.45
N LEU A 177 8.05 -10.76 17.45
CA LEU A 177 8.16 -11.55 16.23
C LEU A 177 6.91 -11.47 15.32
N PRO A 178 5.65 -11.56 15.82
CA PRO A 178 4.46 -11.41 14.98
C PRO A 178 4.37 -10.05 14.28
N THR A 179 4.80 -8.98 14.95
CA THR A 179 4.82 -7.61 14.41
C THR A 179 5.84 -7.47 13.32
N ARG A 180 7.08 -7.92 13.57
CA ARG A 180 8.15 -7.92 12.56
C ARG A 180 7.73 -8.70 11.33
N ARG A 181 7.19 -9.90 11.50
CA ARG A 181 6.73 -10.74 10.39
C ARG A 181 5.65 -10.03 9.57
N SER A 182 4.64 -9.45 10.23
CA SER A 182 3.56 -8.73 9.54
C SER A 182 4.10 -7.52 8.77
N ALA A 183 5.00 -6.74 9.38
CA ALA A 183 5.60 -5.58 8.75
C ALA A 183 6.43 -5.97 7.53
N TYR A 184 7.34 -6.94 7.66
CA TYR A 184 8.19 -7.38 6.55
C TYR A 184 7.38 -7.98 5.40
N VAL A 185 6.29 -8.70 5.67
CA VAL A 185 5.39 -9.18 4.61
C VAL A 185 4.82 -8.02 3.79
N THR A 186 4.36 -6.95 4.45
CA THR A 186 3.81 -5.78 3.74
C THR A 186 4.91 -4.96 3.07
N VAL A 187 6.07 -4.78 3.71
CA VAL A 187 7.25 -4.14 3.08
C VAL A 187 7.67 -4.89 1.82
N MET A 188 7.68 -6.22 1.83
CA MET A 188 7.99 -7.01 0.63
C MET A 188 7.00 -6.78 -0.51
N LYS A 189 5.70 -6.58 -0.21
CA LYS A 189 4.70 -6.21 -1.23
C LYS A 189 4.99 -4.83 -1.81
N ILE A 190 5.33 -3.85 -0.98
CA ILE A 190 5.74 -2.51 -1.42
C ILE A 190 7.01 -2.60 -2.28
N CYS A 191 8.06 -3.26 -1.78
CA CYS A 191 9.32 -3.47 -2.50
C CYS A 191 9.11 -4.10 -3.87
N LYS A 192 8.20 -5.09 -3.98
CA LYS A 192 7.87 -5.72 -5.26
C LYS A 192 7.38 -4.68 -6.27
N ILE A 193 6.38 -3.86 -5.90
CA ILE A 193 5.86 -2.80 -6.77
C ILE A 193 6.96 -1.79 -7.12
N MET A 194 7.72 -1.33 -6.12
CA MET A 194 8.76 -0.31 -6.29
C MET A 194 9.88 -0.79 -7.23
N LEU A 195 10.40 -2.00 -7.02
CA LEU A 195 11.48 -2.55 -7.84
C LEU A 195 10.99 -2.87 -9.26
N THR A 196 9.79 -3.44 -9.40
CA THR A 196 9.20 -3.64 -10.73
C THR A 196 8.99 -2.31 -11.46
N THR A 197 8.62 -1.24 -10.74
CA THR A 197 8.49 0.11 -11.31
C THR A 197 9.82 0.62 -11.85
N VAL A 198 10.90 0.49 -11.07
CA VAL A 198 12.26 0.89 -11.51
C VAL A 198 12.72 0.09 -12.73
N LEU A 199 12.44 -1.21 -12.77
CA LEU A 199 12.76 -2.05 -13.94
C LEU A 199 12.01 -1.59 -15.20
N ASN A 200 10.71 -1.30 -15.09
CA ASN A 200 9.94 -0.78 -16.21
C ASN A 200 10.43 0.61 -16.65
N ALA A 201 10.77 1.49 -15.71
CA ALA A 201 11.30 2.82 -16.03
C ALA A 201 12.64 2.74 -16.80
N LYS A 202 13.56 1.86 -16.36
CA LYS A 202 14.82 1.61 -17.07
C LYS A 202 14.62 1.06 -18.47
N LEU A 203 13.69 0.11 -18.62
CA LEU A 203 13.35 -0.45 -19.92
C LEU A 203 12.77 0.64 -20.84
N GLN A 204 11.89 1.50 -20.32
CA GLN A 204 11.28 2.59 -21.07
C GLN A 204 12.30 3.60 -21.58
N VAL A 205 13.28 4.00 -20.75
CA VAL A 205 14.36 4.92 -21.17
C VAL A 205 15.11 4.39 -22.40
N VAL A 206 15.42 3.09 -22.44
CA VAL A 206 16.12 2.47 -23.58
C VAL A 206 15.22 2.37 -24.80
N ILE A 207 13.93 2.03 -24.61
CA ILE A 207 12.95 1.99 -25.71
C ILE A 207 12.80 3.38 -26.35
N ASP A 208 12.65 4.43 -25.54
CA ASP A 208 12.49 5.80 -26.01
C ASP A 208 13.73 6.27 -26.77
N ALA A 209 14.94 5.96 -26.27
CA ALA A 209 16.19 6.29 -26.93
C ALA A 209 16.41 5.51 -28.25
N CYS A 210 15.94 4.27 -28.36
CA CYS A 210 15.97 3.52 -29.63
C CYS A 210 14.96 4.04 -30.66
N ASN A 211 13.87 4.65 -30.22
CA ASN A 211 12.82 5.21 -31.08
C ASN A 211 13.08 6.69 -31.45
N ALA A 212 14.04 7.34 -30.80
CA ALA A 212 14.41 8.74 -31.07
C ALA A 212 15.21 8.87 -32.39
N ASP A 213 15.16 10.07 -32.99
CA ASP A 213 15.88 10.41 -34.23
C ASP A 213 17.38 10.06 -34.12
N PRO A 214 18.07 9.72 -35.23
CA PRO A 214 19.47 9.26 -35.23
C PRO A 214 20.53 10.27 -34.71
N GLN A 215 20.10 11.41 -34.18
CA GLN A 215 20.92 12.44 -33.53
C GLN A 215 20.85 12.40 -31.98
N SER A 216 20.02 11.53 -31.38
CA SER A 216 19.94 11.35 -29.92
C SER A 216 21.16 10.61 -29.36
N PRO A 217 21.47 10.71 -28.05
CA PRO A 217 22.59 9.98 -27.44
C PRO A 217 22.46 8.47 -27.73
N ASN A 218 23.52 7.90 -28.31
CA ASN A 218 23.56 6.48 -28.64
C ASN A 218 23.49 5.64 -27.36
N VAL A 219 22.41 4.86 -27.22
CA VAL A 219 22.32 3.78 -26.23
C VAL A 219 23.53 2.87 -26.40
N THR A 220 24.30 2.65 -25.33
CA THR A 220 25.46 1.76 -25.40
C THR A 220 25.00 0.31 -25.62
N GLN A 221 25.84 -0.50 -26.27
CA GLN A 221 25.56 -1.93 -26.46
C GLN A 221 25.29 -2.66 -25.13
N GLN A 222 25.93 -2.21 -24.05
CA GLN A 222 25.74 -2.73 -22.71
C GLN A 222 24.35 -2.39 -22.14
N GLU A 223 23.90 -1.14 -22.28
CA GLU A 223 22.56 -0.71 -21.87
C GLU A 223 21.46 -1.46 -22.64
N HIS A 224 21.64 -1.64 -23.95
CA HIS A 224 20.72 -2.42 -24.77
C HIS A 224 20.65 -3.88 -24.30
N SER A 225 21.81 -4.50 -24.04
CA SER A 225 21.87 -5.89 -23.55
C SER A 225 21.19 -6.05 -22.18
N HIS A 226 21.40 -5.10 -21.27
CA HIS A 226 20.70 -5.07 -19.97
C HIS A 226 19.19 -4.89 -20.13
N ALA A 227 18.73 -4.04 -21.06
CA ALA A 227 17.30 -3.85 -21.33
C ALA A 227 16.64 -5.13 -21.83
N VAL A 228 17.30 -5.90 -22.70
CA VAL A 228 16.80 -7.21 -23.15
C VAL A 228 16.67 -8.19 -21.98
N LEU A 229 17.65 -8.23 -21.07
CA LEU A 229 17.55 -9.07 -19.86
C LEU A 229 16.39 -8.66 -18.96
N ILE A 230 16.21 -7.35 -18.75
CA ILE A 230 15.07 -6.82 -17.97
C ILE A 230 13.75 -7.20 -18.65
N GLN A 231 13.64 -7.04 -19.97
CA GLN A 231 12.44 -7.38 -20.73
C GLN A 231 12.09 -8.86 -20.57
N GLN A 232 13.08 -9.76 -20.63
CA GLN A 232 12.89 -11.19 -20.39
C GLN A 232 12.46 -11.47 -18.94
N ALA A 233 13.09 -10.83 -17.96
CA ALA A 233 12.74 -11.02 -16.54
C ALA A 233 11.30 -10.57 -16.23
N LEU A 234 10.86 -9.44 -16.81
CA LEU A 234 9.51 -8.89 -16.63
C LEU A 234 8.40 -9.75 -17.27
N GLN A 235 8.75 -10.75 -18.09
CA GLN A 235 7.79 -11.76 -18.55
C GLN A 235 7.33 -12.65 -17.41
N PHE A 236 8.19 -12.95 -16.44
CA PHE A 236 7.89 -13.90 -15.36
C PHE A 236 7.76 -13.25 -13.97
N ILE A 237 8.28 -12.04 -13.80
CA ILE A 237 8.32 -11.34 -12.51
C ILE A 237 7.73 -9.93 -12.68
N PRO A 238 6.64 -9.58 -11.99
CA PRO A 238 5.81 -10.42 -11.13
C PRO A 238 5.06 -11.53 -11.89
N ASN A 239 4.59 -12.55 -11.18
CA ASN A 239 3.88 -13.68 -11.80
C ASN A 239 2.62 -13.20 -12.53
N GLN A 240 2.50 -13.52 -13.81
CA GLN A 240 1.40 -13.02 -14.66
C GLN A 240 0.01 -13.50 -14.23
N GLN A 241 -0.11 -14.69 -13.62
CA GLN A 241 -1.39 -15.26 -13.24
C GLN A 241 -1.90 -14.73 -11.91
N SER A 242 -1.00 -14.53 -10.94
CA SER A 242 -1.38 -14.15 -9.57
C SER A 242 -1.14 -12.67 -9.25
N GLU A 243 -0.30 -11.98 -10.02
CA GLU A 243 0.16 -10.62 -9.70
C GLU A 243 0.03 -9.64 -10.88
N ILE A 244 -0.93 -9.90 -11.77
CA ILE A 244 -1.16 -9.07 -12.97
C ILE A 244 -1.37 -7.60 -12.64
N MET A 245 -2.05 -7.29 -11.53
CA MET A 245 -2.32 -5.90 -11.15
C MET A 245 -1.07 -5.18 -10.67
N THR A 246 -0.23 -5.85 -9.87
CA THR A 246 1.09 -5.33 -9.47
C THR A 246 1.94 -5.02 -10.70
N LYS A 247 1.91 -5.90 -11.72
CA LYS A 247 2.61 -5.68 -12.98
C LYS A 247 2.07 -4.47 -13.74
N ASN A 248 0.75 -4.33 -13.88
CA ASN A 248 0.13 -3.23 -14.61
C ASN A 248 0.41 -1.87 -13.96
N VAL A 249 0.25 -1.79 -12.63
CA VAL A 249 0.55 -0.57 -11.84
C VAL A 249 2.02 -0.19 -12.01
N ALA A 250 2.94 -1.15 -11.83
CA ALA A 250 4.37 -0.88 -11.94
C ALA A 250 4.81 -0.51 -13.37
N MET A 251 4.19 -1.12 -14.39
CA MET A 251 4.42 -0.78 -15.80
C MET A 251 3.97 0.65 -16.10
N ARG A 252 2.75 1.01 -15.71
CA ARG A 252 2.22 2.38 -15.86
C ARG A 252 3.13 3.38 -15.15
N LEU A 253 3.49 3.13 -13.89
CA LEU A 253 4.38 4.02 -13.15
C LEU A 253 5.75 4.15 -13.83
N GLY A 254 6.33 3.04 -14.30
CA GLY A 254 7.63 3.04 -14.96
C GLY A 254 7.64 3.90 -16.22
N GLN A 255 6.57 3.86 -17.01
CA GLN A 255 6.42 4.68 -18.23
C GLN A 255 6.43 6.19 -17.95
N HIS A 256 5.96 6.61 -16.77
CA HIS A 256 5.89 8.03 -16.38
C HIS A 256 7.07 8.49 -15.50
N LEU A 257 7.99 7.60 -15.11
CA LEU A 257 9.09 7.88 -14.17
C LEU A 257 10.47 7.68 -14.81
N THR A 258 10.59 7.90 -16.12
CA THR A 258 11.84 7.77 -16.89
C THR A 258 13.00 8.58 -16.28
N ASP A 259 12.75 9.82 -15.82
CA ASP A 259 13.76 10.66 -15.15
C ASP A 259 14.30 10.07 -13.84
N GLN A 260 13.47 9.32 -13.10
CA GLN A 260 13.89 8.70 -11.83
C GLN A 260 14.68 7.41 -12.04
N ALA A 261 14.59 6.79 -13.22
CA ALA A 261 15.33 5.57 -13.55
C ALA A 261 16.86 5.76 -13.50
N LEU A 262 17.32 7.00 -13.72
CA LEU A 262 18.72 7.41 -13.71
C LEU A 262 19.29 7.61 -12.30
N LEU A 263 18.46 7.92 -11.31
CA LEU A 263 18.89 8.05 -9.90
C LEU A 263 19.09 6.69 -9.23
N PHE A 264 18.30 5.70 -9.63
CA PHE A 264 18.39 4.32 -9.15
C PHE A 264 19.23 3.46 -10.10
N ILE A 265 20.43 3.92 -10.44
CA ILE A 265 21.43 3.07 -11.09
C ILE A 265 21.87 2.03 -10.06
N PRO A 266 21.79 0.72 -10.38
CA PRO A 266 22.45 -0.28 -9.59
C PRO A 266 23.97 -0.08 -9.72
N ASN A 267 24.55 0.79 -8.89
CA ASN A 267 25.97 0.67 -8.56
C ASN A 267 26.16 -0.68 -7.87
N GLN A 268 27.36 -1.26 -7.91
CA GLN A 268 27.70 -2.56 -7.29
C GLN A 268 27.08 -2.80 -5.89
N GLN A 269 26.78 -1.73 -5.14
CA GLN A 269 26.02 -1.75 -3.89
C GLN A 269 24.60 -2.35 -3.98
N SER A 270 23.82 -2.14 -5.05
CA SER A 270 22.47 -2.70 -5.16
C SER A 270 22.48 -4.21 -5.37
N GLU A 271 23.49 -4.74 -6.06
CA GLU A 271 23.68 -6.18 -6.27
C GLU A 271 24.08 -6.86 -4.94
N ILE A 272 24.92 -6.17 -4.15
CA ILE A 272 25.23 -6.54 -2.76
C ILE A 272 23.97 -6.46 -1.88
N MET A 273 23.12 -5.44 -2.03
CA MET A 273 21.86 -5.34 -1.30
C MET A 273 20.89 -6.47 -1.65
N THR A 274 20.74 -6.82 -2.93
CA THR A 274 19.87 -7.95 -3.34
C THR A 274 20.39 -9.27 -2.76
N LYS A 275 21.71 -9.49 -2.76
CA LYS A 275 22.33 -10.66 -2.10
C LYS A 275 22.13 -10.65 -0.59
N ASN A 276 22.25 -9.50 0.06
CA ASN A 276 22.05 -9.37 1.51
C ASN A 276 20.58 -9.54 1.92
N VAL A 277 19.64 -9.02 1.14
CA VAL A 277 18.20 -9.22 1.35
C VAL A 277 17.85 -10.69 1.15
N ALA A 278 18.34 -11.33 0.09
CA ALA A 278 18.15 -12.76 -0.14
C ALA A 278 18.75 -13.62 0.99
N MET A 279 19.96 -13.30 1.47
CA MET A 279 20.58 -13.99 2.61
C MET A 279 19.79 -13.81 3.90
N ARG A 280 19.36 -12.58 4.23
CA ARG A 280 18.58 -12.33 5.47
C ARG A 280 17.20 -12.96 5.44
N LEU A 281 16.52 -12.91 4.30
CA LEU A 281 15.25 -13.61 4.11
C LEU A 281 15.44 -15.13 4.22
N GLY A 282 16.54 -15.67 3.68
CA GLY A 282 16.92 -17.07 3.83
C GLY A 282 17.15 -17.47 5.28
N GLN A 283 17.95 -16.71 6.03
CA GLN A 283 18.26 -16.97 7.43
C GLN A 283 17.00 -17.00 8.32
N HIS A 284 16.07 -16.06 8.10
CA HIS A 284 14.81 -16.03 8.85
C HIS A 284 13.80 -17.13 8.46
N LEU A 285 13.98 -17.78 7.32
CA LEU A 285 13.14 -18.90 6.88
C LEU A 285 13.70 -20.26 7.31
N THR A 286 15.01 -20.35 7.59
CA THR A 286 15.68 -21.58 8.06
C THR A 286 15.69 -21.76 9.58
N ASP A 287 15.37 -20.73 10.37
CA ASP A 287 15.27 -20.82 11.83
C ASP A 287 13.90 -21.36 12.32
N GLN A 288 13.25 -22.24 11.55
CA GLN A 288 12.07 -23.02 11.98
C GLN A 288 12.45 -24.45 12.38
#